data_AF-A0A927GDJ2-F1
#
_entry.id   AF-A0A927GDJ2-F1
#
_cell.length_a   1.000
_cell.length_b   1.000
_cell.length_c   1.000
_cell.angle_alpha   90.00
_cell.angle_beta   90.00
_cell.angle_gamma   90.00
#
_symmetry.space_group_name_H-M   'P 1'
#
loop_
_entity.id
_entity.type
_entity.pdbx_description
1 polymer ?
#
loop_
_entity_poly.entity_id
_entity_poly.type
_entity_poly.pdbx_seq_one_letter_code
_entity_poly.pdbx_strand_id
1 'polypeptide(L)'
;MHYYLRLLCYNDSSRQSFTQLGPDESVESPVHFDYGEMVRVGEEKDDPATWLLYYVAHGTGMKQIADPAREGKKALLFEVYLARKEQWAEFEMPQELQDEVGSDSF
;
A
#
# COMPACT_ATOMS: atom_id res chain seq x y z
N MET A 1 -5.69 -15.11 13.04
CA MET A 1 -4.83 -13.91 13.10
C MET A 1 -5.62 -12.82 12.38
N HIS A 2 -5.68 -11.60 12.90
CA HIS A 2 -6.28 -10.49 12.14
C HIS A 2 -5.25 -9.87 11.20
N TYR A 3 -5.77 -9.35 10.09
CA TYR A 3 -5.01 -8.69 9.06
C TYR A 3 -5.60 -7.30 8.85
N TYR A 4 -4.74 -6.31 8.76
CA TYR A 4 -5.12 -4.93 8.52
C TYR A 4 -4.38 -4.40 7.29
N LEU A 5 -5.04 -3.56 6.51
CA LEU A 5 -4.49 -2.85 5.37
C LEU A 5 -4.39 -1.37 5.71
N ARG A 6 -3.22 -0.78 5.45
CA ARG A 6 -2.98 0.66 5.54
C ARG A 6 -2.51 1.19 4.21
N LEU A 7 -3.27 2.14 3.67
CA LEU A 7 -2.94 2.84 2.44
C LEU A 7 -2.16 4.11 2.77
N LEU A 8 -0.98 4.26 2.18
CA LEU A 8 -0.08 5.39 2.41
C LEU A 8 0.19 6.07 1.06
N CYS A 9 -0.17 7.33 0.88
CA CYS A 9 0.18 8.08 -0.32
C CYS A 9 1.48 8.84 -0.09
N TYR A 10 2.49 8.62 -0.92
CA TYR A 10 3.66 9.48 -0.95
C TYR A 10 3.25 10.91 -1.31
N ASN A 11 3.92 11.88 -0.70
CA ASN A 11 3.68 13.29 -1.01
C ASN A 11 4.35 13.71 -2.34
N ASP A 12 5.45 13.03 -2.71
CA ASP A 12 6.22 13.23 -3.94
C ASP A 12 7.07 11.98 -4.27
N SER A 13 7.75 12.02 -5.42
CA SER A 13 8.59 10.92 -5.95
C SER A 13 9.87 10.64 -5.15
N SER A 14 10.23 11.48 -4.17
CA SER A 14 11.42 11.25 -3.31
C SER A 14 11.25 10.10 -2.32
N ARG A 15 9.99 9.67 -2.08
CA ARG A 15 9.61 8.64 -1.09
C ARG A 15 9.98 8.97 0.36
N GLN A 16 10.38 10.20 0.67
CA GLN A 16 10.80 10.60 2.02
C GLN A 16 9.64 10.91 2.96
N SER A 17 8.45 11.16 2.43
CA SER A 17 7.27 11.48 3.23
C SER A 17 5.99 10.97 2.60
N PHE A 18 5.03 10.58 3.45
CA PHE A 18 3.75 10.04 3.04
C PHE A 18 2.64 10.46 4.01
N THR A 19 1.40 10.39 3.53
CA THR A 19 0.19 10.62 4.29
C THR A 19 -0.68 9.37 4.24
N GLN A 20 -1.23 8.95 5.38
CA GLN A 20 -2.17 7.83 5.41
C GLN A 20 -3.51 8.23 4.77
N LEU A 21 -4.00 7.39 3.86
CA LEU A 21 -5.31 7.53 3.23
C LEU A 21 -6.34 6.77 4.06
N GLY A 22 -7.05 7.48 4.95
CA GLY A 22 -8.10 6.89 5.77
C GLY A 22 -7.61 6.02 6.94
N PRO A 23 -8.52 5.39 7.69
CA PRO A 23 -8.17 4.48 8.78
C PRO A 23 -7.60 3.15 8.25
N ASP A 24 -7.02 2.34 9.14
CA ASP A 24 -6.63 0.96 8.80
C ASP A 24 -7.89 0.11 8.57
N GLU A 25 -7.91 -0.64 7.47
CA GLU A 25 -9.04 -1.50 7.09
C GLU A 25 -8.79 -2.95 7.50
N SER A 26 -9.79 -3.62 8.05
CA SER A 26 -9.70 -5.06 8.32
C SER A 26 -9.84 -5.83 7.01
N VAL A 27 -8.95 -6.79 6.76
CA VAL A 27 -8.99 -7.66 5.58
C VAL A 27 -9.07 -9.14 5.98
N GLU A 28 -9.75 -9.94 5.18
CA GLU A 28 -10.00 -11.35 5.50
C GLU A 28 -8.78 -12.26 5.25
N SER A 29 -7.89 -11.83 4.36
CA SER A 29 -6.69 -12.57 3.95
C SER A 29 -5.48 -11.64 3.81
N PRO A 30 -4.25 -12.18 3.83
CA PRO A 30 -3.07 -11.44 3.39
C PRO A 30 -3.30 -10.81 2.02
N VAL A 31 -2.90 -9.55 1.88
CA VAL A 31 -3.00 -8.80 0.63
C VAL A 31 -1.62 -8.62 0.02
N HIS A 32 -1.56 -8.68 -1.30
CA HIS A 32 -0.37 -8.43 -2.09
C HIS A 32 -0.74 -7.50 -3.23
N PHE A 33 0.09 -6.51 -3.47
CA PHE A 33 -0.06 -5.54 -4.55
C PHE A 33 1.26 -5.46 -5.31
N ASP A 34 1.15 -5.46 -6.63
CA ASP A 34 2.29 -5.34 -7.53
C ASP A 34 2.64 -3.86 -7.76
N TYR A 35 3.93 -3.58 -7.97
CA TYR A 35 4.35 -2.23 -8.35
C TYR A 35 3.70 -1.81 -9.68
N GLY A 36 3.13 -0.60 -9.71
CA GLY A 36 2.38 -0.06 -10.85
C GLY A 36 0.92 -0.53 -10.93
N GLU A 37 0.46 -1.38 -10.02
CA GLU A 37 -0.95 -1.75 -9.93
C GLU A 37 -1.83 -0.53 -9.63
N MET A 38 -2.99 -0.47 -10.28
CA MET A 38 -3.97 0.62 -10.13
C MET A 38 -4.92 0.34 -8.95
N VAL A 39 -5.01 1.27 -8.01
CA VAL A 39 -5.87 1.16 -6.83
C VAL A 39 -6.82 2.36 -6.76
N ARG A 40 -8.12 2.10 -6.60
CA ARG A 40 -9.11 3.15 -6.33
C ARG A 40 -9.33 3.26 -4.83
N VAL A 41 -9.26 4.48 -4.32
CA VAL A 41 -9.43 4.78 -2.89
C VAL A 41 -10.50 5.86 -2.72
N GLY A 42 -11.45 5.59 -1.85
CA GLY A 42 -12.53 6.49 -1.47
C GLY A 42 -13.23 5.99 -0.21
N GLU A 43 -14.18 6.76 0.31
CA GLU A 43 -14.95 6.33 1.48
C GLU A 43 -16.08 5.37 1.04
N GLU A 44 -16.42 4.39 1.87
CA GLU A 44 -17.43 3.37 1.56
C GLU A 44 -18.80 3.95 1.20
N LYS A 45 -19.15 5.09 1.81
CA LYS A 45 -20.41 5.82 1.55
C LYS A 45 -20.43 6.56 0.20
N ASP A 46 -19.27 6.75 -0.43
CA ASP A 46 -19.14 7.50 -1.68
C ASP A 46 -19.32 6.55 -2.88
N ASP A 47 -19.76 7.09 -4.01
CA ASP A 47 -19.88 6.31 -5.25
C ASP A 47 -18.49 5.80 -5.69
N PRO A 48 -18.28 4.47 -5.83
CA PRO A 48 -17.01 3.90 -6.31
C PRO A 48 -16.52 4.48 -7.65
N ALA A 49 -17.42 4.97 -8.50
CA ALA A 49 -17.06 5.64 -9.75
C ALA A 49 -16.29 6.95 -9.52
N THR A 50 -16.50 7.60 -8.37
CA THR A 50 -15.87 8.87 -7.98
C THR A 50 -14.58 8.69 -7.16
N TRP A 51 -14.25 7.46 -6.77
CA TRP A 51 -13.03 7.18 -6.03
C TRP A 51 -11.79 7.58 -6.81
N LEU A 52 -10.84 8.17 -6.10
CA LEU A 52 -9.59 8.67 -6.67
C LEU A 52 -8.70 7.48 -7.06
N LEU A 53 -8.01 7.61 -8.18
CA LEU A 53 -7.14 6.58 -8.72
C LEU A 53 -5.68 6.84 -8.33
N TYR A 54 -5.04 5.79 -7.80
CA TYR A 54 -3.65 5.76 -7.38
C TYR A 54 -2.91 4.61 -8.05
N TYR A 55 -1.58 4.66 -7.99
CA TYR A 55 -0.70 3.60 -8.44
C TYR A 55 0.19 3.12 -7.29
N VAL A 56 0.41 1.82 -7.19
CA VAL A 56 1.32 1.24 -6.20
C VAL A 56 2.75 1.63 -6.54
N ALA A 57 3.38 2.39 -5.65
CA ALA A 57 4.67 3.05 -5.85
C ALA A 57 5.84 2.40 -5.09
N HIS A 58 5.55 1.33 -4.35
CA HIS A 58 6.50 0.51 -3.61
C HIS A 58 5.89 -0.86 -3.31
N GLY A 59 6.74 -1.88 -3.07
CA GLY A 59 6.29 -3.19 -2.64
C GLY A 59 5.50 -3.14 -1.32
N THR A 60 4.58 -4.09 -1.16
CA THR A 60 3.74 -4.16 0.05
C THR A 60 4.60 -4.46 1.28
N GLY A 61 4.65 -3.53 2.22
CA GLY A 61 5.33 -3.72 3.50
C GLY A 61 4.49 -4.58 4.46
N MET A 62 5.13 -5.41 5.28
CA MET A 62 4.43 -6.21 6.30
C MET A 62 5.03 -5.94 7.69
N LYS A 63 4.17 -5.60 8.65
CA LYS A 63 4.56 -5.35 10.05
C LYS A 63 3.67 -6.12 11.00
N GLN A 64 4.23 -6.54 12.14
CA GLN A 64 3.46 -7.11 13.23
C GLN A 64 3.07 -5.99 14.20
N ILE A 65 1.77 -5.89 14.51
CA ILE A 65 1.22 -4.89 15.44
C ILE A 65 0.46 -5.56 16.59
N ALA A 66 0.15 -4.81 17.65
CA ALA A 66 -0.86 -5.22 18.62
C ALA A 66 -2.23 -5.24 17.93
N ASP A 67 -3.03 -6.26 18.18
CA ASP A 67 -4.37 -6.38 17.59
C ASP A 67 -5.35 -5.43 18.28
N PRO A 68 -5.82 -4.36 17.62
CA PRO A 68 -6.72 -3.38 18.24
C PRO A 68 -8.07 -3.98 18.61
N ALA A 69 -8.48 -5.09 17.98
CA ALA A 69 -9.73 -5.78 18.29
C ALA A 69 -9.57 -6.85 19.38
N ARG A 70 -8.34 -7.24 19.75
CA ARG A 70 -8.07 -8.36 20.67
C ARG A 70 -6.89 -8.08 21.58
N GLU A 71 -7.20 -7.71 22.83
CA GLU A 71 -6.18 -7.44 23.85
C GLU A 71 -5.20 -8.61 24.01
N GLY A 72 -3.90 -8.27 24.08
CA GLY A 72 -2.81 -9.24 24.24
C GLY A 72 -2.55 -10.15 23.03
N LYS A 73 -3.24 -9.95 21.90
CA LYS A 73 -2.98 -10.64 20.64
C LYS A 73 -2.24 -9.75 19.66
N LYS A 74 -1.61 -10.40 18.67
CA LYS A 74 -0.90 -9.74 17.58
C LYS A 74 -1.69 -9.87 16.29
N ALA A 75 -1.55 -8.87 15.43
CA ALA A 75 -2.08 -8.85 14.08
C ALA A 75 -0.97 -8.53 13.08
N LEU A 76 -1.23 -8.73 11.79
CA LEU A 76 -0.35 -8.27 10.72
C LEU A 76 -0.96 -7.05 10.05
N LEU A 77 -0.14 -6.03 9.84
CA LEU A 77 -0.45 -4.83 9.09
C LEU A 77 0.29 -4.89 7.75
N PHE A 78 -0.46 -4.76 6.67
CA PHE A 78 0.04 -4.61 5.31
C PHE A 78 0.03 -3.12 4.96
N GLU A 79 1.20 -2.55 4.70
CA GLU A 79 1.35 -1.15 4.28
C GLU A 79 1.53 -1.12 2.76
N VAL A 80 0.62 -0.43 2.07
CA VAL A 80 0.68 -0.23 0.63
C VAL A 80 0.99 1.22 0.35
N TYR A 81 2.12 1.46 -0.30
CA TYR A 81 2.56 2.81 -0.64
C TYR A 81 2.12 3.16 -2.06
N LEU A 82 1.45 4.30 -2.18
CA LEU A 82 0.73 4.75 -3.35
C LEU A 82 1.29 6.09 -3.85
N ALA A 83 1.15 6.33 -5.14
CA ALA A 83 1.34 7.62 -5.78
C ALA A 83 0.03 8.08 -6.42
N ARG A 84 -0.22 9.39 -6.40
CA ARG A 84 -1.33 9.98 -7.16
C ARG A 84 -1.11 9.77 -8.65
N LYS A 85 -2.17 9.52 -9.41
CA LYS A 85 -2.11 9.34 -10.86
C LYS A 85 -1.33 10.46 -11.57
N GLU A 86 -1.52 11.70 -11.14
CA GLU A 86 -0.92 12.87 -11.77
C GLU A 86 0.60 12.93 -11.58
N GLN A 87 1.12 12.28 -10.54
CA GLN A 87 2.55 12.25 -10.20
C GLN A 87 3.23 10.95 -10.64
N TRP A 88 2.48 9.94 -11.09
CA TRP A 88 3.00 8.60 -11.34
C TRP A 88 4.18 8.57 -12.30
N ALA A 89 4.17 9.42 -13.33
CA ALA A 89 5.24 9.50 -14.33
C ALA A 89 6.60 9.94 -13.74
N GLU A 90 6.63 10.49 -12.52
CA GLU A 90 7.84 10.89 -11.81
C GLU A 90 8.42 9.77 -10.93
N PHE A 91 7.68 8.68 -10.73
CA PHE A 91 8.12 7.54 -9.92
C PHE A 91 8.86 6.54 -10.80
N GLU A 92 10.11 6.26 -10.44
CA GLU A 92 10.86 5.12 -10.99
C GLU A 92 10.58 3.86 -10.19
N MET A 93 10.81 2.68 -10.75
CA MET A 93 10.70 1.44 -9.98
C MET A 93 11.74 1.42 -8.84
N PRO A 94 11.35 1.17 -7.57
CA PRO A 94 12.29 1.06 -6.46
C PRO A 94 13.42 0.07 -6.77
N GLN A 95 14.65 0.39 -6.38
CA GLN A 95 15.83 -0.42 -6.66
C GLN A 95 15.68 -1.84 -6.10
N GLU A 96 15.04 -1.96 -4.93
CA GLU A 96 14.80 -3.22 -4.24
C GLU A 96 13.97 -4.21 -5.09
N LEU A 97 13.06 -3.70 -5.92
CA LEU A 97 12.26 -4.50 -6.85
C LEU A 97 12.99 -4.78 -8.17
N GLN A 98 13.95 -3.93 -8.56
CA GLN A 98 14.79 -4.18 -9.73
C GLN A 98 15.70 -5.39 -9.51
N ASP A 99 16.21 -5.54 -8.29
CA ASP A 99 17.13 -6.63 -7.93
C ASP A 99 16.42 -8.01 -7.84
N GLU A 100 15.12 -8.03 -7.56
CA GLU A 100 14.29 -9.25 -7.60
C GLU A 100 14.04 -9.75 -9.03
N VAL A 101 13.95 -8.85 -10.02
CA VAL A 101 13.82 -9.23 -11.44
C VAL A 101 15.16 -9.68 -12.03
N GLY A 102 16.27 -9.20 -11.48
CA GLY A 102 17.64 -9.54 -11.92
C GLY A 102 18.20 -10.85 -11.39
N SER A 103 17.55 -11.49 -10.41
CA SER A 103 18.07 -12.69 -9.72
C SER A 103 17.64 -14.03 -10.32
N ASP A 104 16.81 -14.02 -11.38
CA ASP A 104 16.47 -15.21 -12.19
C ASP A 104 17.46 -15.48 -13.34
N SER A 105 18.60 -14.79 -13.37
CA SER A 105 19.68 -15.04 -14.33
C SER A 105 20.99 -15.27 -13.58
N PHE A 106 21.31 -16.55 -13.31
CA PHE A 106 22.63 -17.22 -13.38
C PHE A 106 22.75 -18.40 -12.40
#